data_AF-G8FVB2-F1
#
_entry.id   AF-G8FVB2-F1
#
_cell.length_a   1.000
_cell.length_b   1.000
_cell.length_c   1.000
_cell.angle_alpha   90.00
_cell.angle_beta   90.00
_cell.angle_gamma   90.00
#
_symmetry.space_group_name_H-M   'P 1'
#
loop_
_entity.id
_entity.type
_entity.pdbx_description
1 polymer ?
#
loop_
_entity_poly.entity_id
_entity_poly.type
_entity_poly.pdbx_seq_one_letter_code
_entity_poly.pdbx_strand_id
1 'polypeptide(L)'
;VKGTQLVGSSGSAVALHGMSLFWSQYSEGPPFYNAATVKAIKCSWNSNVVRAAMGVEDGGYLTNPSTELAKVQTVIQAAIDNGIYVIVDWHDHNGASHVDQAVSFFSTIAKKYASYPNIIYETFNEPLQVSWTNVLVPYHKKVIAAIRKYDAKNVIVLGTPTWSQDVDVASQNPITGYSNLMYTFHYYAATHGASYRTKVTTAHNAGLPIFVTEYGTVDSSGGGSVDSSSSATWWTFLDGLK
;
A
#
# COMPACT_ATOMS: atom_id res chain seq x y z
N VAL A 1 -1.73 -11.39 -9.60
CA VAL A 1 -0.37 -11.67 -9.09
C VAL A 1 0.00 -13.09 -9.50
N LYS A 2 1.19 -13.28 -10.07
CA LYS A 2 1.69 -14.59 -10.51
C LYS A 2 3.15 -14.73 -10.10
N GLY A 3 3.46 -15.69 -9.23
CA GLY A 3 4.77 -15.76 -8.59
C GLY A 3 5.05 -14.44 -7.85
N THR A 4 6.22 -13.86 -8.09
CA THR A 4 6.64 -12.57 -7.52
C THR A 4 6.10 -11.34 -8.26
N GLN A 5 5.43 -11.53 -9.40
CA GLN A 5 5.07 -10.43 -10.31
C GLN A 5 3.61 -9.98 -10.18
N LEU A 6 3.41 -8.67 -10.25
CA LEU A 6 2.11 -8.09 -10.59
C LEU A 6 1.91 -8.23 -12.11
N VAL A 7 0.76 -8.76 -12.52
CA VAL A 7 0.46 -9.01 -13.94
C VAL A 7 -0.88 -8.42 -14.34
N GLY A 8 -0.95 -7.90 -15.56
CA GLY A 8 -2.20 -7.44 -16.18
C GLY A 8 -3.06 -8.60 -16.69
N SER A 9 -4.21 -8.27 -17.28
CA SER A 9 -5.16 -9.25 -17.85
C SER A 9 -4.58 -10.06 -19.01
N SER A 10 -3.57 -9.54 -19.72
CA SER A 10 -2.82 -10.27 -20.75
C SER A 10 -1.84 -11.31 -20.19
N GLY A 11 -1.62 -11.32 -18.86
CA GLY A 11 -0.62 -12.14 -18.20
C GLY A 11 0.81 -11.55 -18.22
N SER A 12 1.00 -10.40 -18.85
CA SER A 12 2.28 -9.67 -18.86
C SER A 12 2.54 -8.99 -17.51
N ALA A 13 3.80 -8.98 -17.06
CA ALA A 13 4.22 -8.23 -15.89
C ALA A 13 3.98 -6.73 -16.08
N VAL A 14 3.54 -6.05 -15.02
CA VAL A 14 3.29 -4.61 -15.02
C VAL A 14 3.94 -3.98 -13.80
N ALA A 15 4.35 -2.72 -13.95
CA ALA A 15 4.87 -1.90 -12.87
C ALA A 15 4.00 -0.66 -12.69
N LEU A 16 3.64 -0.39 -11.44
CA LEU A 16 2.90 0.81 -11.10
C LEU A 16 3.85 1.82 -10.47
N HIS A 17 3.88 3.03 -11.02
CA HIS A 17 4.67 4.15 -10.52
C HIS A 17 3.73 5.34 -10.35
N GLY A 18 3.81 5.96 -9.19
CA GLY A 18 2.93 7.07 -8.86
C GLY A 18 3.22 7.68 -7.51
N MET A 19 2.22 8.39 -6.99
CA MET A 19 2.36 9.21 -5.79
C MET A 19 1.40 8.76 -4.70
N SER A 20 1.90 8.81 -3.46
CA SER A 20 1.03 8.83 -2.29
C SER A 20 0.59 10.24 -1.99
N LEU A 21 -0.69 10.40 -1.67
CA LEU A 21 -1.15 11.55 -0.92
C LEU A 21 -0.63 11.44 0.52
N PHE A 22 -0.51 12.58 1.19
CA PHE A 22 -0.18 12.62 2.62
C PHE A 22 -1.36 12.16 3.48
N TRP A 23 -1.14 11.98 4.78
CA TRP A 23 -2.16 11.68 5.79
C TRP A 23 -3.45 12.48 5.58
N SER A 24 -4.57 11.78 5.47
CA SER A 24 -5.85 12.39 5.10
C SER A 24 -6.42 13.38 6.12
N GLN A 25 -6.02 13.29 7.40
CA GLN A 25 -6.57 14.07 8.51
C GLN A 25 -5.72 15.27 8.92
N TYR A 26 -4.39 15.20 8.74
CA TYR A 26 -3.49 16.32 9.05
C TYR A 26 -3.62 17.42 8.01
N SER A 27 -3.62 18.69 8.44
CA SER A 27 -3.96 19.86 7.61
C SER A 27 -3.29 19.95 6.23
N GLU A 28 -2.10 19.37 6.11
CA GLU A 28 -1.25 19.30 4.92
C GLU A 28 -1.82 18.37 3.85
N GLY A 29 -2.59 17.35 4.22
CA GLY A 29 -3.15 16.33 3.33
C GLY A 29 -4.49 16.70 2.66
N PRO A 30 -5.58 16.99 3.40
CA PRO A 30 -6.93 17.19 2.87
C PRO A 30 -7.03 18.10 1.64
N PRO A 31 -6.26 19.21 1.53
CA PRO A 31 -6.29 20.05 0.33
C PRO A 31 -6.01 19.28 -0.98
N PHE A 32 -5.30 18.15 -0.91
CA PHE A 32 -4.92 17.34 -2.06
C PHE A 32 -5.84 16.13 -2.33
N TYR A 33 -6.83 15.85 -1.47
CA TYR A 33 -7.80 14.75 -1.66
C TYR A 33 -8.95 15.18 -2.59
N ASN A 34 -8.61 15.47 -3.85
CA ASN A 34 -9.57 15.96 -4.83
C ASN A 34 -9.24 15.48 -6.26
N ALA A 35 -10.22 15.57 -7.16
CA ALA A 35 -10.08 15.10 -8.54
C ALA A 35 -9.05 15.86 -9.37
N ALA A 36 -8.82 17.16 -9.09
CA ALA A 36 -7.83 17.95 -9.82
C ALA A 36 -6.40 17.48 -9.51
N THR A 37 -6.11 17.15 -8.25
CA THR A 37 -4.83 16.55 -7.85
C THR A 37 -4.61 15.20 -8.54
N VAL A 38 -5.61 14.31 -8.51
CA VAL A 38 -5.49 12.98 -9.16
C VAL A 38 -5.27 13.12 -10.67
N LYS A 39 -5.98 14.05 -11.32
CA LYS A 39 -5.78 14.35 -12.74
C LYS A 39 -4.37 14.88 -13.01
N ALA A 40 -3.82 15.74 -12.15
CA ALA A 40 -2.46 16.23 -12.29
C ALA A 40 -1.41 15.12 -12.13
N ILE A 41 -1.58 14.23 -11.13
CA ILE A 41 -0.71 13.05 -10.94
C ILE A 41 -0.69 12.18 -12.21
N LYS A 42 -1.85 11.91 -12.82
CA LYS A 42 -1.90 11.19 -14.11
C LYS A 42 -1.26 11.99 -15.24
N CYS A 43 -1.81 13.17 -15.54
CA CYS A 43 -1.57 13.84 -16.82
C CYS A 43 -0.27 14.64 -16.84
N SER A 44 0.15 15.19 -15.70
CA SER A 44 1.36 16.00 -15.62
C SER A 44 2.57 15.17 -15.20
N TRP A 45 2.38 14.17 -14.33
CA TRP A 45 3.49 13.37 -13.78
C TRP A 45 3.58 11.97 -14.41
N ASN A 46 2.70 11.66 -15.36
CA ASN A 46 2.65 10.37 -16.07
C ASN A 46 2.54 9.16 -15.13
N SER A 47 1.89 9.34 -13.98
CA SER A 47 1.67 8.26 -13.01
C SER A 47 0.52 7.37 -13.43
N ASN A 48 0.63 6.08 -13.15
CA ASN A 48 -0.42 5.08 -13.41
C ASN A 48 -1.09 4.56 -12.13
N VAL A 49 -0.71 5.08 -10.96
CA VAL A 49 -1.33 4.80 -9.66
C VAL A 49 -1.30 6.04 -8.77
N VAL A 50 -2.30 6.18 -7.90
CA VAL A 50 -2.31 7.13 -6.78
C VAL A 50 -2.63 6.38 -5.48
N ARG A 51 -1.97 6.71 -4.37
CA ARG A 51 -2.27 6.12 -3.05
C ARG A 51 -3.01 7.11 -2.17
N ALA A 52 -4.13 6.68 -1.59
CA ALA A 52 -4.94 7.43 -0.65
C ALA A 52 -4.65 6.95 0.78
N ALA A 53 -3.69 7.62 1.44
CA ALA A 53 -3.24 7.34 2.80
C ALA A 53 -4.25 7.82 3.85
N MET A 54 -5.28 7.01 4.10
CA MET A 54 -6.35 7.37 5.03
C MET A 54 -5.88 7.20 6.48
N GLY A 55 -5.65 8.31 7.18
CA GLY A 55 -5.29 8.27 8.59
C GLY A 55 -6.39 7.64 9.43
N VAL A 56 -6.01 6.80 10.39
CA VAL A 56 -6.94 6.02 11.22
C VAL A 56 -7.05 6.59 12.63
N GLU A 57 -5.91 6.76 13.29
CA GLU A 57 -5.79 7.39 14.62
C GLU A 57 -5.72 8.93 14.51
N ASP A 58 -5.54 9.61 15.65
CA ASP A 58 -5.23 11.05 15.73
C ASP A 58 -6.16 11.96 14.92
N GLY A 59 -7.47 11.82 15.14
CA GLY A 59 -8.50 12.57 14.42
C GLY A 59 -8.84 12.01 13.03
N GLY A 60 -8.25 10.87 12.67
CA GLY A 60 -8.55 10.12 11.45
C GLY A 60 -9.87 9.35 11.51
N TYR A 61 -9.92 8.24 10.77
CA TYR A 61 -11.13 7.45 10.53
C TYR A 61 -11.82 6.97 11.82
N LEU A 62 -11.09 6.65 12.89
CA LEU A 62 -11.72 6.23 14.15
C LEU A 62 -12.56 7.33 14.81
N THR A 63 -12.19 8.60 14.60
CA THR A 63 -12.90 9.75 15.15
C THR A 63 -13.90 10.33 14.14
N ASN A 64 -13.51 10.38 12.86
CA ASN A 64 -14.24 11.07 11.79
C ASN A 64 -14.52 10.13 10.59
N PRO A 65 -15.18 8.96 10.79
CA PRO A 65 -15.25 7.91 9.79
C PRO A 65 -15.88 8.36 8.47
N SER A 66 -16.98 9.11 8.54
CA SER A 66 -17.69 9.61 7.36
C SER A 66 -16.84 10.60 6.55
N THR A 67 -16.09 11.47 7.22
CA THR A 67 -15.25 12.50 6.59
C THR A 67 -14.06 11.86 5.90
N GLU A 68 -13.34 10.98 6.59
CA GLU A 68 -12.16 10.32 6.02
C GLU A 68 -12.55 9.35 4.89
N LEU A 69 -13.66 8.63 5.04
CA LEU A 69 -14.20 7.79 3.97
C LEU A 69 -14.55 8.60 2.71
N ALA A 70 -15.16 9.78 2.86
CA ALA A 70 -15.51 10.63 1.73
C ALA A 70 -14.28 11.11 0.94
N LYS A 71 -13.18 11.42 1.64
CA LYS A 71 -11.90 11.79 1.01
C LYS A 71 -11.35 10.63 0.18
N VAL A 72 -11.29 9.42 0.75
CA VAL A 72 -10.84 8.22 0.04
C VAL A 72 -11.73 7.93 -1.18
N GLN A 73 -13.06 7.98 -1.01
CA GLN A 73 -14.00 7.75 -2.11
C GLN A 73 -13.85 8.79 -3.24
N THR A 74 -13.51 10.04 -2.91
CA THR A 74 -13.21 11.09 -3.89
C THR A 74 -11.98 10.72 -4.72
N VAL A 75 -10.90 10.25 -4.09
CA VAL A 75 -9.68 9.82 -4.79
C VAL A 75 -9.94 8.56 -5.62
N ILE A 76 -10.69 7.58 -5.09
CA ILE A 76 -11.07 6.37 -5.83
C ILE A 76 -11.84 6.74 -7.09
N GLN A 77 -12.88 7.57 -6.98
CA GLN A 77 -13.70 7.94 -8.14
C GLN A 77 -12.87 8.69 -9.17
N ALA A 78 -12.03 9.63 -8.73
CA ALA A 78 -11.17 10.36 -9.64
C ALA A 78 -10.15 9.46 -10.35
N ALA A 79 -9.61 8.44 -9.67
CA ALA A 79 -8.69 7.48 -10.29
C ALA A 79 -9.40 6.61 -11.34
N ILE A 80 -10.63 6.16 -11.04
CA ILE A 80 -11.49 5.43 -11.99
C ILE A 80 -11.77 6.30 -13.22
N ASP A 81 -12.23 7.53 -13.04
CA ASP A 81 -12.58 8.46 -14.13
C ASP A 81 -11.36 8.79 -15.01
N ASN A 82 -10.17 8.77 -14.41
CA ASN A 82 -8.90 8.98 -15.10
C ASN A 82 -8.25 7.66 -15.57
N GLY A 83 -8.83 6.49 -15.33
CA GLY A 83 -8.29 5.21 -15.80
C GLY A 83 -6.89 4.88 -15.26
N ILE A 84 -6.58 5.29 -14.03
CA ILE A 84 -5.37 4.88 -13.30
C ILE A 84 -5.74 4.01 -12.09
N TYR A 85 -4.77 3.29 -11.54
CA TYR A 85 -4.98 2.52 -10.31
C TYR A 85 -5.08 3.43 -9.09
N VAL A 86 -5.70 2.94 -8.03
CA VAL A 86 -5.75 3.59 -6.71
C VAL A 86 -5.43 2.58 -5.62
N ILE A 87 -4.48 2.91 -4.76
CA ILE A 87 -4.21 2.18 -3.52
C ILE A 87 -5.06 2.81 -2.43
N VAL A 88 -5.95 2.01 -1.84
CA VAL A 88 -6.80 2.37 -0.70
C VAL A 88 -6.10 1.88 0.56
N ASP A 89 -5.48 2.79 1.28
CA ASP A 89 -4.59 2.48 2.37
C ASP A 89 -5.22 2.75 3.74
N TRP A 90 -5.18 1.73 4.60
CA TRP A 90 -5.45 1.84 6.03
C TRP A 90 -4.19 2.34 6.74
N HIS A 91 -4.04 3.66 6.78
CA HIS A 91 -2.83 4.34 7.22
C HIS A 91 -2.77 4.43 8.75
N ASP A 92 -2.27 3.36 9.34
CA ASP A 92 -2.23 3.11 10.78
C ASP A 92 -0.90 2.43 11.16
N HIS A 93 -0.46 2.61 12.40
CA HIS A 93 0.64 1.87 13.03
C HIS A 93 0.15 0.81 14.02
N ASN A 94 -1.11 0.93 14.47
CA ASN A 94 -1.74 0.11 15.51
C ASN A 94 -2.97 -0.67 15.00
N GLY A 95 -3.09 -0.88 13.69
CA GLY A 95 -4.24 -1.50 13.02
C GLY A 95 -4.65 -2.86 13.58
N ALA A 96 -3.74 -3.64 14.17
CA ALA A 96 -4.08 -4.88 14.88
C ALA A 96 -5.07 -4.66 16.04
N SER A 97 -5.05 -3.49 16.68
CA SER A 97 -5.99 -3.05 17.72
C SER A 97 -7.33 -2.56 17.15
N HIS A 98 -7.40 -2.32 15.83
CA HIS A 98 -8.56 -1.74 15.13
C HIS A 98 -9.12 -2.66 14.05
N VAL A 99 -8.98 -3.98 14.24
CA VAL A 99 -9.30 -4.98 13.21
C VAL A 99 -10.77 -4.95 12.76
N ASP A 100 -11.70 -4.70 13.67
CA ASP A 100 -13.12 -4.68 13.34
C ASP A 100 -13.48 -3.43 12.52
N GLN A 101 -12.82 -2.29 12.80
CA GLN A 101 -12.96 -1.06 12.05
C GLN A 101 -12.35 -1.19 10.65
N ALA A 102 -11.17 -1.80 10.53
CA ALA A 102 -10.55 -2.12 9.25
C ALA A 102 -11.46 -3.06 8.42
N VAL A 103 -11.99 -4.13 9.03
CA VAL A 103 -12.95 -5.05 8.39
C VAL A 103 -14.19 -4.31 7.89
N SER A 104 -14.75 -3.40 8.68
CA SER A 104 -15.93 -2.61 8.30
C SER A 104 -15.64 -1.65 7.15
N PHE A 105 -14.52 -0.93 7.23
CA PHE A 105 -14.06 -0.01 6.19
C PHE A 105 -13.82 -0.73 4.87
N PHE A 106 -13.01 -1.78 4.86
CA PHE A 106 -12.70 -2.52 3.65
C PHE A 106 -13.91 -3.28 3.09
N SER A 107 -14.82 -3.76 3.93
CA SER A 107 -16.11 -4.29 3.46
C SER A 107 -16.92 -3.23 2.70
N THR A 108 -16.91 -1.99 3.19
CA THR A 108 -17.62 -0.87 2.55
C THR A 108 -17.01 -0.52 1.20
N ILE A 109 -15.69 -0.40 1.12
CA ILE A 109 -14.98 -0.12 -0.14
C ILE A 109 -15.17 -1.28 -1.12
N ALA A 110 -14.93 -2.53 -0.70
CA ALA A 110 -15.04 -3.70 -1.58
C ALA A 110 -16.47 -3.87 -2.10
N LYS A 111 -17.49 -3.73 -1.25
CA LYS A 111 -18.89 -3.83 -1.68
C LYS A 111 -19.26 -2.77 -2.73
N LYS A 112 -18.69 -1.57 -2.63
CA LYS A 112 -19.00 -0.46 -3.56
C LYS A 112 -18.18 -0.52 -4.85
N TYR A 113 -16.93 -0.97 -4.78
CA TYR A 113 -15.96 -0.82 -5.88
C TYR A 113 -15.39 -2.14 -6.44
N ALA A 114 -15.86 -3.32 -6.01
CA ALA A 114 -15.34 -4.62 -6.48
C ALA A 114 -15.38 -4.83 -8.00
N SER A 115 -16.27 -4.15 -8.72
CA SER A 115 -16.35 -4.24 -10.18
C SER A 115 -15.27 -3.44 -10.91
N TYR A 116 -14.53 -2.57 -10.22
CA TYR A 116 -13.52 -1.72 -10.82
C TYR A 116 -12.13 -2.35 -10.66
N PRO A 117 -11.40 -2.59 -11.76
CA PRO A 117 -10.05 -3.17 -11.70
C PRO A 117 -8.99 -2.19 -11.18
N ASN A 118 -9.36 -0.92 -11.01
CA ASN A 118 -8.47 0.15 -10.55
C ASN A 118 -8.05 -0.03 -9.09
N ILE A 119 -8.82 -0.76 -8.28
CA ILE A 119 -8.65 -0.79 -6.83
C ILE A 119 -7.53 -1.74 -6.42
N ILE A 120 -6.65 -1.26 -5.56
CA ILE A 120 -5.68 -2.03 -4.79
C ILE A 120 -5.94 -1.72 -3.32
N TYR A 121 -6.07 -2.75 -2.48
CA TYR A 121 -6.29 -2.57 -1.04
C TYR A 121 -4.96 -2.70 -0.31
N GLU A 122 -4.58 -1.73 0.51
CA GLU A 122 -3.44 -1.84 1.42
C GLU A 122 -3.97 -1.94 2.85
N THR A 123 -3.94 -3.15 3.42
CA THR A 123 -4.73 -3.46 4.62
C THR A 123 -4.14 -2.93 5.91
N PHE A 124 -2.86 -2.55 5.90
CA PHE A 124 -2.16 -1.99 7.04
C PHE A 124 -0.86 -1.34 6.55
N ASN A 125 -0.73 -0.03 6.70
CA ASN A 125 0.43 0.75 6.25
C ASN A 125 1.75 0.27 6.86
N GLU A 126 1.93 0.49 8.17
CA GLU A 126 3.23 0.32 8.83
C GLU A 126 3.06 -0.29 10.22
N PRO A 127 2.91 -1.62 10.31
CA PRO A 127 3.02 -2.31 11.59
C PRO A 127 4.31 -1.96 12.31
N LEU A 128 4.25 -1.72 13.62
CA LEU A 128 5.45 -1.58 14.45
C LEU A 128 6.19 -2.93 14.61
N GLN A 129 7.03 -3.08 15.64
CA GLN A 129 7.77 -4.33 15.91
C GLN A 129 6.87 -5.41 16.54
N VAL A 130 5.86 -5.84 15.78
CA VAL A 130 4.93 -6.91 16.16
C VAL A 130 5.19 -8.18 15.37
N SER A 131 4.81 -9.33 15.93
CA SER A 131 5.03 -10.63 15.27
C SER A 131 4.22 -10.75 13.97
N TRP A 132 4.91 -11.07 12.86
CA TRP A 132 4.25 -11.45 11.61
C TRP A 132 3.25 -12.59 11.83
N THR A 133 3.72 -13.73 12.35
CA THR A 133 2.91 -14.95 12.49
C THR A 133 1.79 -14.81 13.51
N ASN A 134 2.06 -14.23 14.67
CA ASN A 134 1.11 -14.26 15.79
C ASN A 134 0.17 -13.04 15.84
N VAL A 135 0.53 -11.93 15.20
CA VAL A 135 -0.28 -10.69 15.21
C VAL A 135 -0.78 -10.35 13.81
N LEU A 136 0.13 -10.23 12.83
CA LEU A 136 -0.24 -9.72 11.51
C LEU A 136 -0.95 -10.74 10.62
N VAL A 137 -0.56 -12.02 10.64
CA VAL A 137 -1.27 -13.06 9.87
C VAL A 137 -2.74 -13.18 10.30
N PRO A 138 -3.09 -13.26 11.60
CA PRO A 138 -4.49 -13.24 12.04
C PRO A 138 -5.25 -11.97 11.64
N TYR A 139 -4.62 -10.80 11.78
CA TYR A 139 -5.21 -9.52 11.36
C TYR A 139 -5.52 -9.52 9.85
N HIS A 140 -4.50 -9.77 9.02
CA HIS A 140 -4.61 -9.74 7.56
C HIS A 140 -5.63 -10.77 7.07
N LYS A 141 -5.67 -11.98 7.63
CA LYS A 141 -6.68 -12.99 7.25
C LYS A 141 -8.11 -12.51 7.49
N LYS A 142 -8.39 -11.78 8.58
CA LYS A 142 -9.73 -11.22 8.84
C LYS A 142 -10.10 -10.16 7.80
N VAL A 143 -9.19 -9.22 7.52
CA VAL A 143 -9.44 -8.14 6.55
C VAL A 143 -9.53 -8.69 5.12
N ILE A 144 -8.65 -9.62 4.73
CA ILE A 144 -8.71 -10.31 3.43
C ILE A 144 -10.06 -11.01 3.26
N ALA A 145 -10.53 -11.77 4.25
CA ALA A 145 -11.82 -12.45 4.18
C ALA A 145 -12.98 -11.47 3.98
N ALA A 146 -12.94 -10.31 4.66
CA ALA A 146 -13.93 -9.25 4.53
C ALA A 146 -13.96 -8.65 3.11
N ILE A 147 -12.78 -8.37 2.53
CA ILE A 147 -12.65 -7.91 1.14
C ILE A 147 -13.16 -8.99 0.17
N ARG A 148 -12.67 -10.22 0.31
CA ARG A 148 -12.94 -11.34 -0.61
C ARG A 148 -14.40 -11.79 -0.60
N LYS A 149 -15.18 -11.42 0.41
CA LYS A 149 -16.65 -11.56 0.41
C LYS A 149 -17.32 -10.80 -0.74
N TYR A 150 -16.75 -9.67 -1.18
CA TYR A 150 -17.30 -8.82 -2.23
C TYR A 150 -16.41 -8.74 -3.47
N ASP A 151 -15.10 -8.81 -3.30
CA ASP A 151 -14.11 -8.63 -4.36
C ASP A 151 -13.15 -9.82 -4.44
N ALA A 152 -13.40 -10.71 -5.41
CA ALA A 152 -12.63 -11.94 -5.57
C ALA A 152 -11.25 -11.75 -6.24
N LYS A 153 -10.97 -10.59 -6.87
CA LYS A 153 -9.88 -10.49 -7.86
C LYS A 153 -8.88 -9.37 -7.58
N ASN A 154 -9.29 -8.22 -7.08
CA ASN A 154 -8.37 -7.09 -6.94
C ASN A 154 -7.23 -7.40 -5.96
N VAL A 155 -6.10 -6.72 -6.17
CA VAL A 155 -4.88 -6.95 -5.38
C VAL A 155 -5.06 -6.46 -3.95
N ILE A 156 -4.58 -7.24 -3.00
CA ILE A 156 -4.49 -6.85 -1.59
C ILE A 156 -3.01 -6.87 -1.20
N VAL A 157 -2.50 -5.75 -0.71
CA VAL A 157 -1.14 -5.55 -0.23
C VAL A 157 -1.14 -5.56 1.30
N LEU A 158 -0.22 -6.32 1.89
CA LEU A 158 -0.19 -6.63 3.31
C LEU A 158 1.04 -6.01 3.98
N GLY A 159 0.82 -5.05 4.89
CA GLY A 159 1.87 -4.49 5.74
C GLY A 159 2.71 -5.55 6.45
N THR A 160 4.03 -5.36 6.50
CA THR A 160 4.98 -6.29 7.15
C THR A 160 5.56 -5.68 8.43
N PRO A 161 6.18 -6.46 9.34
CA PRO A 161 6.70 -5.91 10.59
C PRO A 161 7.73 -4.79 10.40
N THR A 162 7.89 -3.98 11.44
CA THR A 162 8.94 -2.96 11.56
C THR A 162 8.83 -1.91 10.46
N TRP A 163 7.72 -1.16 10.47
CA TRP A 163 7.37 -0.16 9.45
C TRP A 163 7.45 -0.71 8.03
N SER A 164 6.89 -1.91 7.84
CA SER A 164 6.90 -2.61 6.56
C SER A 164 8.31 -2.84 5.99
N GLN A 165 9.27 -3.27 6.82
CA GLN A 165 10.65 -3.56 6.38
C GLN A 165 10.97 -5.05 6.33
N ASP A 166 10.28 -5.87 7.12
CA ASP A 166 10.62 -7.27 7.37
C ASP A 166 9.88 -8.24 6.41
N VAL A 167 9.98 -7.98 5.10
CA VAL A 167 9.44 -8.86 4.05
C VAL A 167 10.11 -10.24 4.02
N ASP A 168 11.36 -10.34 4.46
CA ASP A 168 12.13 -11.58 4.63
C ASP A 168 11.60 -12.45 5.77
N VAL A 169 10.96 -11.85 6.78
CA VAL A 169 10.22 -12.58 7.82
C VAL A 169 8.88 -13.06 7.27
N ALA A 170 8.16 -12.18 6.55
CA ALA A 170 6.87 -12.53 5.95
C ALA A 170 6.99 -13.68 4.93
N SER A 171 8.11 -13.74 4.18
CA SER A 171 8.34 -14.78 3.17
C SER A 171 8.52 -16.19 3.74
N GLN A 172 8.86 -16.32 5.02
CA GLN A 172 8.99 -17.61 5.71
C GLN A 172 7.63 -18.21 6.11
N ASN A 173 6.59 -17.38 6.22
CA ASN A 173 5.24 -17.80 6.54
C ASN A 173 4.20 -16.98 5.76
N PRO A 174 4.17 -17.09 4.42
CA PRO A 174 3.24 -16.32 3.60
C PRO A 174 1.80 -16.74 3.89
N ILE A 175 0.86 -15.80 3.76
CA ILE A 175 -0.57 -16.11 3.88
C ILE A 175 -1.01 -16.92 2.66
N THR A 176 -1.52 -18.12 2.92
CA THR A 176 -2.06 -19.05 1.92
C THR A 176 -3.60 -19.11 1.98
N GLY A 177 -4.22 -19.71 0.96
CA GLY A 177 -5.68 -19.86 0.86
C GLY A 177 -6.41 -18.68 0.21
N TYR A 178 -5.68 -17.64 -0.20
CA TYR A 178 -6.20 -16.48 -0.91
C TYR A 178 -5.34 -16.16 -2.14
N SER A 179 -5.96 -15.57 -3.16
CA SER A 179 -5.28 -15.14 -4.39
C SER A 179 -4.98 -13.64 -4.39
N ASN A 180 -4.05 -13.24 -5.27
CA ASN A 180 -3.71 -11.85 -5.56
C ASN A 180 -3.28 -11.04 -4.32
N LEU A 181 -2.47 -11.67 -3.47
CA LEU A 181 -1.83 -11.01 -2.35
C LEU A 181 -0.43 -10.52 -2.75
N MET A 182 -0.04 -9.35 -2.25
CA MET A 182 1.32 -8.81 -2.26
C MET A 182 1.68 -8.33 -0.86
N TYR A 183 2.96 -8.04 -0.62
CA TYR A 183 3.47 -7.71 0.70
C TYR A 183 4.20 -6.37 0.65
N THR A 184 3.92 -5.50 1.62
CA THR A 184 4.44 -4.15 1.65
C THR A 184 5.92 -4.16 2.02
N PHE A 185 6.72 -3.39 1.28
CA PHE A 185 8.06 -2.98 1.67
C PHE A 185 8.20 -1.46 1.58
N HIS A 186 8.62 -0.78 2.65
CA HIS A 186 8.89 0.66 2.65
C HIS A 186 10.38 0.95 2.81
N TYR A 187 10.82 2.06 2.20
CA TYR A 187 12.18 2.56 2.41
C TYR A 187 12.27 4.08 2.28
N TYR A 188 13.33 4.64 2.88
CA TYR A 188 13.69 6.04 2.78
C TYR A 188 15.16 6.08 2.39
N ALA A 189 15.47 6.63 1.23
CA ALA A 189 16.74 6.41 0.54
C ALA A 189 17.96 6.85 1.38
N ALA A 190 17.84 7.91 2.18
CA ALA A 190 18.94 8.41 3.01
C ALA A 190 19.11 7.63 4.33
N THR A 191 18.20 6.72 4.67
CA THR A 191 18.28 5.88 5.88
C THR A 191 18.51 4.40 5.55
N HIS A 192 17.81 3.89 4.53
CA HIS A 192 17.73 2.46 4.25
C HIS A 192 18.62 2.11 3.05
N GLY A 193 19.68 1.34 3.30
CA GLY A 193 20.71 0.99 2.31
C GLY A 193 20.71 -0.49 1.88
N ALA A 194 21.90 -1.03 1.62
CA ALA A 194 22.09 -2.36 1.05
C ALA A 194 21.50 -3.50 1.90
N SER A 195 21.56 -3.41 3.23
CA SER A 195 21.00 -4.44 4.12
C SER A 195 19.49 -4.62 3.93
N TYR A 196 18.76 -3.55 3.61
CA TYR A 196 17.33 -3.59 3.34
C TYR A 196 17.03 -4.17 1.96
N ARG A 197 17.84 -3.84 0.94
CA ARG A 197 17.77 -4.53 -0.37
C ARG A 197 17.99 -6.02 -0.23
N THR A 198 18.88 -6.46 0.67
CA THR A 198 19.07 -7.89 0.98
C THR A 198 17.80 -8.54 1.52
N LYS A 199 17.02 -7.86 2.39
CA LYS A 199 15.71 -8.38 2.86
C LYS A 199 14.74 -8.59 1.70
N VAL A 200 14.64 -7.59 0.80
CA VAL A 200 13.80 -7.67 -0.41
C VAL A 200 14.25 -8.82 -1.31
N THR A 201 15.56 -8.97 -1.56
CA THR A 201 16.12 -10.07 -2.34
C THR A 201 15.80 -11.43 -1.73
N THR A 202 15.96 -11.59 -0.42
CA THR A 202 15.62 -12.83 0.30
C THR A 202 14.15 -13.18 0.12
N ALA A 203 13.25 -12.21 0.31
CA ALA A 203 11.81 -12.41 0.16
C ALA A 203 11.41 -12.71 -1.30
N HIS A 204 11.98 -12.00 -2.27
CA HIS A 204 11.77 -12.25 -3.69
C HIS A 204 12.24 -13.65 -4.10
N ASN A 205 13.43 -14.07 -3.67
CA ASN A 205 13.97 -15.41 -3.95
C ASN A 205 13.15 -16.53 -3.29
N ALA A 206 12.50 -16.24 -2.16
CA ALA A 206 11.53 -17.13 -1.52
C ALA A 206 10.15 -17.15 -2.22
N GLY A 207 9.97 -16.37 -3.30
CA GLY A 207 8.75 -16.33 -4.10
C GLY A 207 7.68 -15.37 -3.59
N LEU A 208 8.01 -14.48 -2.65
CA LEU A 208 7.06 -13.51 -2.10
C LEU A 208 6.87 -12.33 -3.07
N PRO A 209 5.63 -12.02 -3.53
CA PRO A 209 5.36 -10.83 -4.34
C PRO A 209 5.36 -9.57 -3.48
N ILE A 210 6.26 -8.64 -3.77
CA ILE A 210 6.48 -7.42 -2.96
C ILE A 210 5.95 -6.21 -3.72
N PHE A 211 5.32 -5.27 -3.01
CA PHE A 211 4.90 -3.98 -3.53
C PHE A 211 5.45 -2.87 -2.63
N VAL A 212 6.16 -1.90 -3.21
CA VAL A 212 6.59 -0.69 -2.50
C VAL A 212 5.48 0.36 -2.60
N THR A 213 4.59 0.40 -1.61
CA THR A 213 3.45 1.33 -1.57
C THR A 213 3.85 2.72 -1.06
N GLU A 214 4.96 2.81 -0.32
CA GLU A 214 5.57 4.05 0.12
C GLU A 214 7.11 4.02 0.05
N TYR A 215 7.71 5.11 -0.44
CA TYR A 215 9.13 5.38 -0.26
C TYR A 215 9.42 6.87 -0.24
N GLY A 216 10.53 7.26 0.39
CA GLY A 216 11.04 8.63 0.38
C GLY A 216 12.45 8.74 -0.19
N THR A 217 12.80 9.91 -0.70
CA THR A 217 14.16 10.22 -1.22
C THR A 217 15.06 10.87 -0.18
N VAL A 218 14.52 11.12 1.02
CA VAL A 218 15.21 11.73 2.16
C VAL A 218 15.36 10.71 3.29
N ASP A 219 15.63 11.15 4.52
CA ASP A 219 15.70 10.24 5.66
C ASP A 219 14.32 9.84 6.19
N SER A 220 14.27 8.79 7.01
CA SER A 220 13.03 8.19 7.55
C SER A 220 12.19 9.10 8.45
N SER A 221 12.66 10.29 8.83
CA SER A 221 11.81 11.30 9.47
C SER A 221 10.91 12.05 8.48
N GLY A 222 11.15 11.89 7.18
CA GLY A 222 10.54 12.70 6.12
C GLY A 222 11.21 14.05 5.91
N GLY A 223 12.25 14.38 6.69
CA GLY A 223 13.06 15.58 6.57
C GLY A 223 14.45 15.31 5.99
N GLY A 224 15.33 16.31 6.09
CA GLY A 224 16.71 16.22 5.63
C GLY A 224 16.89 16.45 4.13
N SER A 225 18.12 16.23 3.65
CA SER A 225 18.50 16.41 2.25
C SER A 225 18.14 15.18 1.42
N VAL A 226 17.80 15.40 0.15
CA VAL A 226 17.59 14.33 -0.83
C VAL A 226 18.91 13.57 -1.06
N ASP A 227 18.87 12.25 -0.91
CA ASP A 227 19.96 11.35 -1.33
C ASP A 227 19.63 10.77 -2.71
N SER A 228 20.00 11.53 -3.75
CA SER A 228 19.75 11.15 -5.14
C SER A 228 20.51 9.88 -5.56
N SER A 229 21.68 9.63 -4.99
CA SER A 229 22.51 8.46 -5.33
C SER A 229 21.87 7.18 -4.79
N SER A 230 21.49 7.19 -3.52
CA SER A 230 20.76 6.07 -2.91
C SER A 230 19.40 5.87 -3.58
N SER A 231 18.67 6.95 -3.91
CA SER A 231 17.40 6.88 -4.62
C SER A 231 17.53 6.17 -5.98
N ALA A 232 18.51 6.56 -6.80
CA ALA A 232 18.78 5.91 -8.09
C ALA A 232 19.18 4.42 -7.92
N THR A 233 19.94 4.11 -6.87
CA THR A 233 20.31 2.72 -6.54
C THR A 233 19.08 1.87 -6.21
N TRP A 234 18.13 2.41 -5.46
CA TRP A 234 16.88 1.73 -5.14
C TRP A 234 16.00 1.50 -6.37
N TRP A 235 15.82 2.50 -7.21
CA TRP A 235 15.01 2.36 -8.43
C TRP A 235 15.61 1.32 -9.38
N THR A 236 16.92 1.38 -9.60
CA THR A 236 17.63 0.38 -10.43
C THR A 236 17.46 -1.03 -9.86
N PHE A 237 17.57 -1.19 -8.54
CA PHE A 237 17.35 -2.46 -7.87
C PHE A 237 15.92 -2.99 -8.08
N LEU A 238 14.91 -2.16 -7.85
CA LEU A 238 13.50 -2.55 -7.99
C LEU A 238 13.11 -2.86 -9.44
N ASP A 239 13.62 -2.10 -10.41
CA ASP A 239 13.41 -2.37 -11.84
C ASP A 239 14.04 -3.70 -12.28
N GLY A 240 15.17 -4.09 -11.66
CA GLY A 240 15.83 -5.37 -11.91
C GLY A 240 15.11 -6.60 -11.33
N LEU A 241 14.07 -6.43 -10.52
CA LEU A 241 13.26 -7.52 -9.96
C LEU A 241 12.06 -7.90 -10.84
N LYS A 242 11.85 -7.25 -11.99
CA LYS A 242 10.74 -7.48 -12.92
C LYS A 242 10.96 -8.70 -13.81
#